data_AF-A0A7S2F312-F1
#
_entry.id   AF-A0A7S2F312-F1
#
_cell.length_a   1.000
_cell.length_b   1.000
_cell.length_c   1.000
_cell.angle_alpha   90.00
_cell.angle_beta   90.00
_cell.angle_gamma   90.00
#
_symmetry.space_group_name_H-M   'P 1'
#
loop_
_entity.id
_entity.type
_entity.pdbx_description
1 polymer ?
#
loop_
_entity_poly.entity_id
_entity_poly.type
_entity_poly.pdbx_seq_one_letter_code
_entity_poly.pdbx_strand_id
1 'polypeptide(L)'
;GDPTTTKSLGRQVSPFDEGKWKQALLIVAREVVYQKFMHLERERAILLGTGTSVLAEAAPRDRIWGIGLNATNRDVATPCLWKGSNVLGWALMEAREAISNERQNVSERQIDRRGGIIENETGQTGQACERASENSASESSASESSGNKKKERQAKRRRDIPSGQYSK
;
A
#
# COMPACT_ATOMS: atom_id res chain seq x y z
N GLY A 1 -21.05 -17.39 -14.46
CA GLY A 1 -20.16 -17.89 -15.53
C GLY A 1 -19.55 -19.19 -15.07
N ASP A 2 -19.38 -20.15 -15.98
CA ASP A 2 -18.72 -21.42 -15.67
C ASP A 2 -17.19 -21.25 -15.58
N PRO A 3 -16.54 -21.64 -14.47
CA PRO A 3 -15.08 -21.53 -14.31
C PRO A 3 -14.30 -22.31 -15.38
N THR A 4 -14.83 -23.46 -15.82
CA THR A 4 -14.16 -24.32 -16.81
C THR A 4 -14.07 -23.62 -18.16
N THR A 5 -15.18 -23.03 -18.59
CA THR A 5 -15.27 -22.23 -19.82
C THR A 5 -14.35 -21.02 -19.77
N THR A 6 -14.34 -20.29 -18.65
CA THR A 6 -13.48 -19.12 -18.47
C THR A 6 -12.00 -19.49 -18.59
N LYS A 7 -11.60 -20.60 -17.95
CA LYS A 7 -10.23 -21.12 -18.03
C LYS A 7 -9.86 -21.59 -19.43
N SER A 8 -10.80 -22.19 -20.16
CA SER A 8 -10.59 -22.60 -21.55
C SER A 8 -10.35 -21.40 -22.47
N LEU A 9 -11.19 -20.37 -22.36
CA LEU A 9 -11.03 -19.13 -23.13
C LEU A 9 -9.72 -18.41 -22.81
N GLY A 10 -9.33 -18.36 -21.53
CA GLY A 10 -8.06 -17.75 -21.12
C GLY A 10 -6.82 -18.42 -21.74
N ARG A 11 -6.87 -19.73 -22.06
CA ARG A 11 -5.76 -20.43 -22.73
C ARG A 11 -5.61 -20.06 -24.21
N GLN A 12 -6.62 -19.43 -24.80
CA GLN A 12 -6.62 -19.05 -26.22
C GLN A 12 -6.05 -17.64 -26.47
N VAL A 13 -5.68 -16.91 -25.41
CA VAL A 13 -5.07 -15.57 -25.55
C VAL A 13 -3.76 -15.68 -26.32
N SER A 14 -3.69 -15.02 -27.48
CA SER A 14 -2.51 -14.98 -28.34
C SER A 14 -2.40 -13.64 -29.08
N PRO A 15 -1.20 -13.02 -29.15
CA PRO A 15 0.03 -13.43 -28.47
C PRO A 15 -0.05 -13.13 -26.95
N PHE A 16 0.27 -14.10 -26.11
CA PHE A 16 0.37 -13.92 -24.67
C PHE A 16 1.76 -13.44 -24.27
N ASP A 17 1.83 -12.32 -23.55
CA ASP A 17 3.06 -11.75 -23.02
C ASP A 17 3.11 -11.93 -21.50
N GLU A 18 3.88 -12.92 -21.07
CA GLU A 18 4.05 -13.24 -19.65
C GLU A 18 4.70 -12.09 -18.86
N GLY A 19 5.57 -11.30 -19.52
CA GLY A 19 6.25 -10.16 -18.90
C GLY A 19 5.26 -9.06 -18.53
N LYS A 20 4.38 -8.70 -19.47
CA LYS A 20 3.28 -7.75 -19.22
C LYS A 20 2.32 -8.27 -18.17
N TRP A 21 1.98 -9.57 -18.22
CA TRP A 21 1.10 -10.17 -17.22
C TRP A 21 1.69 -10.08 -15.81
N LYS A 22 2.98 -10.39 -15.64
CA LYS A 22 3.66 -10.30 -14.34
C LYS A 22 3.66 -8.89 -13.77
N GLN A 23 3.78 -7.86 -14.62
CA GLN A 23 3.71 -6.46 -14.18
C GLN A 23 2.31 -6.07 -13.68
N ALA A 24 1.26 -6.61 -14.30
CA ALA A 24 -0.14 -6.32 -13.93
C ALA A 24 -0.69 -7.22 -12.81
N LEU A 25 -0.10 -8.40 -12.59
CA LEU A 25 -0.65 -9.48 -11.76
C LEU A 25 -1.10 -9.01 -10.38
N LEU A 26 -0.22 -8.31 -9.66
CA LEU A 26 -0.52 -7.85 -8.30
C LEU A 26 -1.66 -6.83 -8.29
N ILE A 27 -1.62 -5.86 -9.21
CA ILE A 27 -2.66 -4.81 -9.30
C ILE A 27 -4.02 -5.46 -9.58
N VAL A 28 -4.08 -6.36 -10.58
CA VAL A 28 -5.32 -7.06 -10.94
C VAL A 28 -5.80 -7.95 -9.80
N ALA A 29 -4.91 -8.70 -9.15
CA ALA A 29 -5.26 -9.57 -8.03
C ALA A 29 -5.87 -8.77 -6.87
N ARG A 30 -5.22 -7.67 -6.46
CA ARG A 30 -5.73 -6.76 -5.43
C ARG A 30 -7.11 -6.24 -5.81
N GLU A 31 -7.29 -5.74 -7.03
CA GLU A 31 -8.54 -5.12 -7.45
C GLU A 31 -9.69 -6.13 -7.50
N VAL A 32 -9.46 -7.32 -8.06
CA VAL A 32 -10.48 -8.39 -8.11
C VAL A 32 -10.92 -8.79 -6.70
N VAL A 33 -9.95 -8.97 -5.79
CA VAL A 33 -10.25 -9.32 -4.39
C VAL A 33 -10.98 -8.16 -3.70
N TYR A 34 -10.49 -6.93 -3.82
CA TYR A 34 -11.14 -5.75 -3.27
C TYR A 34 -12.60 -5.63 -3.73
N GLN A 35 -12.86 -5.70 -5.04
CA GLN A 35 -14.21 -5.60 -5.59
C GLN A 35 -15.14 -6.68 -5.04
N LYS A 36 -14.65 -7.93 -4.92
CA LYS A 36 -15.42 -9.02 -4.32
C LYS A 36 -15.80 -8.72 -2.86
N PHE A 37 -14.80 -8.38 -2.03
CA PHE A 37 -15.01 -8.20 -0.59
C PHE A 37 -15.65 -6.86 -0.24
N MET A 38 -15.59 -5.86 -1.13
CA MET A 38 -16.28 -4.59 -0.91
C MET A 38 -17.79 -4.74 -1.08
N HIS A 39 -18.24 -5.53 -2.06
CA HIS A 39 -19.66 -5.69 -2.41
C HIS A 39 -20.37 -6.80 -1.62
N LEU A 40 -19.64 -7.77 -1.09
CA LEU A 40 -20.24 -8.91 -0.39
C LEU A 40 -20.06 -8.77 1.12
N GLU A 41 -21.13 -8.41 1.83
CA GLU A 41 -21.05 -8.02 3.24
C GLU A 41 -20.55 -9.12 4.17
N ARG A 42 -20.96 -10.37 3.93
CA ARG A 42 -20.57 -11.53 4.74
C ARG A 42 -19.08 -11.81 4.59
N GLU A 43 -18.60 -11.86 3.36
CA GLU A 43 -17.20 -12.08 3.00
C GLU A 43 -16.34 -10.96 3.56
N ARG A 44 -16.80 -9.71 3.43
CA ARG A 44 -16.16 -8.53 4.05
C ARG A 44 -15.96 -8.71 5.54
N ALA A 45 -17.01 -9.11 6.26
CA ALA A 45 -16.93 -9.34 7.70
C ALA A 45 -15.93 -10.43 8.07
N ILE A 46 -15.89 -11.54 7.30
CA ILE A 46 -14.90 -12.60 7.47
C ILE A 46 -13.48 -12.08 7.26
N LEU A 47 -13.24 -11.33 6.17
CA LEU A 47 -11.92 -10.78 5.87
C LEU A 47 -11.43 -9.81 6.94
N LEU A 48 -12.28 -8.88 7.37
CA LEU A 48 -11.96 -7.94 8.45
C LEU A 48 -11.73 -8.67 9.78
N GLY A 49 -12.46 -9.75 10.05
CA GLY A 49 -12.29 -10.60 11.22
C GLY A 49 -10.92 -11.28 11.33
N THR A 50 -10.14 -11.32 10.24
CA THR A 50 -8.76 -11.84 10.27
C THR A 50 -7.76 -10.91 10.98
N GLY A 51 -8.17 -9.66 11.25
CA GLY A 51 -7.36 -8.68 11.98
C GLY A 51 -6.06 -8.35 11.25
N THR A 52 -4.93 -8.50 11.92
CA THR A 52 -3.58 -8.27 11.37
C THR A 52 -2.87 -9.54 10.94
N SER A 53 -3.57 -10.68 10.94
CA SER A 53 -2.98 -11.98 10.59
C SER A 53 -2.45 -12.00 9.17
N VAL A 54 -1.33 -12.69 8.97
CA VAL A 54 -0.80 -13.01 7.63
C VAL A 54 -1.63 -14.12 7.02
N LEU A 55 -2.20 -13.88 5.85
CA LEU A 55 -3.04 -14.86 5.15
C LEU A 55 -2.21 -15.64 4.13
N ALA A 56 -2.38 -16.96 4.12
CA ALA A 56 -1.61 -17.89 3.31
C ALA A 56 -2.52 -18.87 2.57
N GLU A 57 -2.47 -18.88 1.24
CA GLU A 57 -3.18 -19.86 0.43
C GLU A 57 -2.36 -21.15 0.37
N ALA A 58 -2.77 -22.15 1.15
CA ALA A 58 -2.07 -23.43 1.33
C ALA A 58 -2.31 -24.41 0.16
N ALA A 59 -1.89 -23.98 -1.04
CA ALA A 59 -2.00 -24.75 -2.28
C ALA A 59 -0.65 -25.40 -2.63
N PRO A 60 -0.44 -26.71 -2.41
CA PRO A 60 0.86 -27.36 -2.61
C PRO A 60 1.32 -27.40 -4.08
N ARG A 61 0.37 -27.28 -5.03
CA ARG A 61 0.65 -27.31 -6.47
C ARG A 61 0.69 -25.92 -7.11
N ASP A 62 0.34 -24.88 -6.37
CA ASP A 62 0.31 -23.50 -6.87
C ASP A 62 1.37 -22.66 -6.16
N ARG A 63 2.39 -22.25 -6.92
CA ARG A 63 3.48 -21.42 -6.41
C ARG A 63 3.34 -19.95 -6.79
N ILE A 64 2.30 -19.57 -7.54
CA ILE A 64 2.06 -18.17 -7.91
C ILE A 64 1.02 -17.61 -6.94
N TRP A 65 -0.17 -18.22 -6.90
CA TRP A 65 -1.26 -17.77 -6.04
C TRP A 65 -1.10 -18.24 -4.60
N GLY A 66 -0.49 -19.42 -4.40
CA GLY A 66 -0.30 -20.04 -3.09
C GLY A 66 1.14 -20.07 -2.59
N ILE A 67 1.30 -20.64 -1.39
CA ILE A 67 2.59 -20.79 -0.71
C ILE A 67 3.39 -22.03 -1.16
N GLY A 68 2.82 -22.88 -2.02
CA GLY A 68 3.47 -24.10 -2.48
C GLY A 68 3.63 -25.19 -1.40
N LEU A 69 2.85 -25.10 -0.31
CA LEU A 69 2.83 -26.05 0.81
C LEU A 69 1.39 -26.48 1.10
N ASN A 70 1.21 -27.69 1.65
CA ASN A 70 -0.08 -28.14 2.19
C ASN A 70 -0.30 -27.52 3.57
N ALA A 71 -1.54 -27.20 3.95
CA ALA A 71 -1.92 -26.67 5.25
C ALA A 71 -1.41 -27.46 6.46
N THR A 72 -1.19 -28.77 6.33
CA THR A 72 -0.66 -29.62 7.41
C THR A 72 0.87 -29.62 7.51
N ASN A 73 1.57 -28.96 6.60
CA ASN A 73 3.02 -28.88 6.64
C ASN A 73 3.45 -27.92 7.78
N ARG A 74 4.43 -28.35 8.59
CA ARG A 74 4.98 -27.55 9.70
C ARG A 74 5.51 -26.18 9.27
N ASP A 75 5.97 -26.07 8.03
CA ASP A 75 6.59 -24.86 7.48
C ASP A 75 5.54 -23.82 7.04
N VAL A 76 4.23 -24.13 7.07
CA VAL A 76 3.14 -23.23 6.66
C VAL A 76 3.11 -21.95 7.48
N ALA A 77 3.39 -22.04 8.77
CA ALA A 77 3.37 -20.90 9.68
C ALA A 77 4.59 -19.98 9.52
N THR A 78 5.54 -20.32 8.65
CA THR A 78 6.82 -19.61 8.53
C THR A 78 6.98 -19.04 7.11
N PRO A 79 6.68 -17.75 6.88
CA PRO A 79 6.69 -17.14 5.54
C PRO A 79 8.01 -17.29 4.78
N CYS A 80 9.15 -17.26 5.45
CA CYS A 80 10.46 -17.43 4.80
C CYS A 80 10.73 -18.85 4.29
N LEU A 81 9.90 -19.84 4.68
CA LEU A 81 9.99 -21.23 4.21
C LEU A 81 8.99 -21.54 3.08
N TRP A 82 8.16 -20.57 2.70
CA TRP A 82 7.21 -20.76 1.61
C TRP A 82 7.93 -20.95 0.28
N LYS A 83 7.34 -21.79 -0.57
CA LYS A 83 7.89 -22.16 -1.89
C LYS A 83 7.15 -21.47 -3.04
N GLY A 84 6.23 -20.58 -2.71
CA GLY A 84 5.41 -19.82 -3.65
C GLY A 84 5.22 -18.38 -3.21
N SER A 85 4.74 -17.56 -4.14
CA SER A 85 4.64 -16.10 -3.97
C SER A 85 3.45 -15.65 -3.13
N ASN A 86 2.46 -16.52 -2.89
CA ASN A 86 1.26 -16.21 -2.11
C ASN A 86 0.52 -14.95 -2.58
N VAL A 87 0.39 -14.75 -3.91
CA VAL A 87 -0.27 -13.55 -4.48
C VAL A 87 -1.69 -13.38 -3.93
N LEU A 88 -2.42 -14.47 -3.72
CA LEU A 88 -3.78 -14.41 -3.18
C LEU A 88 -3.80 -13.90 -1.74
N GLY A 89 -2.92 -14.43 -0.88
CA GLY A 89 -2.79 -13.98 0.50
C GLY A 89 -2.44 -12.50 0.59
N TRP A 90 -1.46 -12.06 -0.21
CA TRP A 90 -1.11 -10.63 -0.31
C TRP A 90 -2.30 -9.78 -0.76
N ALA A 91 -3.01 -10.18 -1.82
CA ALA A 91 -4.16 -9.42 -2.33
C ALA A 91 -5.30 -9.30 -1.30
N LEU A 92 -5.55 -10.35 -0.50
CA LEU A 92 -6.52 -10.32 0.60
C LEU A 92 -6.12 -9.33 1.69
N MET A 93 -4.83 -9.29 2.06
CA MET A 93 -4.33 -8.37 3.09
C MET A 93 -4.40 -6.90 2.62
N GLU A 94 -4.01 -6.62 1.38
CA GLU A 94 -4.13 -5.28 0.77
C GLU A 94 -5.58 -4.82 0.67
N ALA A 95 -6.49 -5.71 0.23
CA ALA A 95 -7.91 -5.41 0.16
C ALA A 95 -8.51 -5.14 1.56
N ARG A 96 -8.09 -5.91 2.57
CA ARG A 96 -8.49 -5.72 3.97
C ARG A 96 -8.12 -4.34 4.47
N GLU A 97 -6.90 -3.89 4.20
CA GLU A 97 -6.43 -2.55 4.59
C GLU A 97 -7.23 -1.45 3.88
N ALA A 98 -7.42 -1.57 2.56
CA ALA A 98 -8.20 -0.61 1.78
C ALA A 98 -9.64 -0.46 2.30
N ILE A 99 -10.34 -1.57 2.52
CA ILE A 99 -11.72 -1.58 3.04
C ILE A 99 -11.77 -1.02 4.47
N SER A 100 -10.79 -1.32 5.31
CA SER A 100 -10.73 -0.80 6.68
C SER A 100 -10.60 0.73 6.69
N ASN A 101 -9.71 1.26 5.86
CA ASN A 101 -9.48 2.70 5.73
C ASN A 101 -10.72 3.44 5.19
N GLU A 102 -11.44 2.86 4.24
CA GLU A 102 -12.69 3.45 3.74
C GLU A 102 -13.77 3.55 4.83
N ARG A 103 -13.90 2.54 5.71
CA ARG A 103 -14.84 2.61 6.83
C ARG A 103 -14.47 3.71 7.83
N GLN A 104 -13.18 3.87 8.11
CA GLN A 104 -12.69 4.92 9.02
C GLN A 104 -12.93 6.32 8.45
N ASN A 105 -12.63 6.51 7.16
CA ASN A 105 -12.86 7.77 6.45
C ASN A 105 -14.34 8.17 6.38
N VAL A 106 -15.26 7.19 6.40
CA VAL A 106 -16.71 7.46 6.49
C VAL A 106 -17.07 7.88 7.92
N SER A 107 -16.57 7.19 8.95
CA SER A 107 -16.85 7.58 10.34
C SER A 107 -16.34 9.00 10.67
N GLU A 108 -15.14 9.36 10.22
CA GLU A 108 -14.55 10.69 10.46
C GLU A 108 -15.32 11.80 9.75
N ARG A 109 -15.67 11.61 8.47
CA ARG A 109 -16.50 12.57 7.71
C ARG A 109 -17.90 12.75 8.30
N GLN A 110 -18.41 11.76 9.02
CA GLN A 110 -19.73 11.80 9.63
C GLN A 110 -19.72 12.49 11.01
N ILE A 111 -18.57 12.49 11.70
CA ILE A 111 -18.33 13.24 12.94
C ILE A 111 -18.28 14.74 12.66
N ASP A 112 -17.57 15.17 11.61
CA ASP A 112 -17.48 16.58 11.18
C ASP A 112 -18.86 17.19 10.87
N ARG A 113 -19.78 16.40 10.30
CA ARG A 113 -21.13 16.88 9.93
C ARG A 113 -22.15 16.92 11.07
N ARG A 114 -21.92 16.25 12.21
CA ARG A 114 -22.90 16.12 13.31
C ARG A 114 -22.53 16.79 14.63
N GLY A 115 -21.34 17.38 14.77
CA GLY A 115 -21.13 18.32 15.86
C GLY A 115 -19.68 18.53 16.26
N GLY A 116 -19.27 19.80 16.21
CA GLY A 116 -18.20 20.34 17.05
C GLY A 116 -17.08 21.03 16.27
N ILE A 117 -17.00 22.34 16.43
CA ILE A 117 -15.95 23.25 15.96
C ILE A 117 -14.57 22.68 16.34
N ILE A 118 -13.65 22.52 15.38
CA ILE A 118 -12.21 22.51 15.67
C ILE A 118 -11.83 23.98 15.89
N GLU A 119 -11.83 24.44 17.15
CA GLU A 119 -11.23 25.73 17.49
C GLU A 119 -9.72 25.57 17.35
N ASN A 120 -9.17 26.07 16.26
CA ASN A 120 -7.75 26.31 16.14
C ASN A 120 -7.43 27.48 17.07
N GLU A 121 -7.06 27.19 18.32
CA GLU A 121 -6.66 28.20 19.29
C GLU A 121 -5.52 29.05 18.72
N THR A 122 -5.89 30.26 18.32
CA THR A 122 -4.97 31.36 18.05
C THR A 122 -4.74 32.08 19.37
N GLY A 123 -3.64 31.76 20.06
CA GLY A 123 -3.09 32.59 21.14
C GLY A 123 -1.73 33.14 20.71
N GLN A 124 -1.65 34.36 20.15
CA GLN A 124 -1.52 35.66 20.84
C GLN A 124 -0.24 35.84 21.69
N THR A 125 0.70 36.60 21.13
CA THR A 125 1.51 37.63 21.80
C THR A 125 1.61 38.78 20.79
N GLY A 126 1.49 40.07 21.06
CA GLY A 126 1.15 40.86 22.22
C GLY A 126 0.89 42.30 21.71
N GLN A 127 0.20 43.10 22.50
CA GLN A 127 -0.28 44.46 22.23
C GLN A 127 0.83 45.46 21.85
N ALA A 128 0.52 46.39 20.94
CA ALA A 128 0.57 47.83 21.22
C ALA A 128 -0.20 48.64 20.14
N CYS A 129 -0.98 49.61 20.62
CA CYS A 129 -1.74 50.60 19.87
C CYS A 129 -0.88 51.84 19.62
N GLU A 130 -0.96 52.47 18.44
CA GLU A 130 -1.26 53.92 18.31
C GLU A 130 -1.43 54.35 16.83
N ARG A 131 -2.40 55.24 16.60
CA ARG A 131 -2.62 55.98 15.35
C ARG A 131 -2.16 57.42 15.54
N ALA A 132 -1.33 57.92 14.61
CA ALA A 132 -1.29 59.29 14.07
C ALA A 132 -0.21 59.31 12.95
N SER A 133 -0.61 59.37 11.67
CA SER A 133 -0.63 60.55 10.78
C SER A 133 0.75 61.06 10.31
N GLU A 134 0.92 61.06 8.98
CA GLU A 134 1.77 61.93 8.13
C GLU A 134 3.30 61.81 8.26
N ASN A 135 4.00 61.29 7.25
CA ASN A 135 4.43 62.02 6.05
C ASN A 135 5.33 61.14 5.14
N SER A 136 5.38 61.54 3.88
CA SER A 136 6.16 61.03 2.76
C SER A 136 7.68 61.00 2.95
N ALA A 137 8.37 59.96 2.43
CA ALA A 137 9.37 60.05 1.34
C ALA A 137 10.31 58.83 1.26
N SER A 138 10.62 58.48 0.00
CA SER A 138 11.86 57.90 -0.54
C SER A 138 12.32 56.47 -0.18
N GLU A 139 12.23 55.61 -1.20
CA GLU A 139 13.32 54.84 -1.84
C GLU A 139 14.38 54.14 -0.96
N SER A 140 14.42 52.80 -1.04
CA SER A 140 15.31 52.07 -1.95
C SER A 140 15.42 50.60 -1.57
N SER A 141 15.61 49.79 -2.60
CA SER A 141 15.51 48.33 -2.63
C SER A 141 16.85 47.63 -2.44
N ALA A 142 16.75 46.48 -1.76
CA ALA A 142 17.46 45.22 -2.01
C ALA A 142 19.00 45.17 -1.79
N SER A 143 19.43 44.26 -0.93
CA SER A 143 19.95 42.95 -1.37
C SER A 143 20.44 42.12 -0.19
N GLU A 144 19.93 40.91 -0.03
CA GLU A 144 20.65 39.83 0.65
C GLU A 144 20.31 38.50 -0.03
N SER A 145 21.28 37.99 -0.78
CA SER A 145 21.30 36.66 -1.38
C SER A 145 22.59 35.98 -0.95
N SER A 146 22.47 34.91 -0.18
CA SER A 146 23.47 33.85 0.01
C SER A 146 22.71 32.72 0.73
N GLY A 147 22.38 31.59 0.11
CA GLY A 147 23.29 30.75 -0.65
C GLY A 147 24.13 29.95 0.33
N ASN A 148 23.68 28.77 0.75
CA ASN A 148 24.62 27.73 1.19
C ASN A 148 24.18 26.32 0.81
N LYS A 149 25.03 25.73 -0.03
CA LYS A 149 24.98 24.35 -0.51
C LYS A 149 25.62 23.41 0.53
N LYS A 150 25.30 22.13 0.35
CA LYS A 150 26.20 20.96 0.47
C LYS A 150 26.29 20.31 1.87
N LYS A 151 25.91 19.03 1.95
CA LYS A 151 26.88 17.93 1.86
C LYS A 151 26.24 16.54 1.80
N GLU A 152 26.53 15.91 0.67
CA GLU A 152 26.57 14.48 0.35
C GLU A 152 27.54 13.69 1.25
N ARG A 153 27.18 12.46 1.63
CA ARG A 153 28.13 11.37 1.94
C ARG A 153 27.58 10.01 1.50
N GLN A 154 28.20 9.45 0.46
CA GLN A 154 28.13 8.04 0.09
C GLN A 154 28.85 7.15 1.14
N ALA A 155 28.34 5.94 1.34
CA ALA A 155 29.15 4.83 1.85
C ALA A 155 28.76 3.52 1.14
N LYS A 156 29.65 3.09 0.23
CA LYS A 156 29.67 1.76 -0.38
C LYS A 156 30.11 0.72 0.65
N ARG A 157 29.39 -0.41 0.75
CA ARG A 157 29.97 -1.69 1.18
C ARG A 157 29.39 -2.83 0.32
N ARG A 158 30.19 -3.22 -0.67
CA ARG A 158 30.14 -4.52 -1.37
C ARG A 158 30.60 -5.61 -0.40
N ARG A 159 29.95 -6.76 -0.38
CA ARG A 159 30.51 -8.06 0.03
C ARG A 159 29.75 -9.18 -0.70
N ASP A 160 30.38 -9.65 -1.77
CA ASP A 160 30.68 -11.05 -2.12
C ASP A 160 29.56 -12.10 -2.16
N ILE A 161 29.29 -12.53 -3.39
CA ILE A 161 28.55 -13.72 -3.81
C ILE A 161 29.55 -14.89 -3.90
N PRO A 162 29.32 -16.05 -3.26
CA PRO A 162 30.02 -17.27 -3.61
C PRO A 162 29.21 -18.09 -4.61
N SER A 163 29.78 -18.24 -5.81
CA SER A 163 29.45 -19.23 -6.82
C SER A 163 29.86 -20.64 -6.37
N GLY A 164 28.93 -21.60 -6.36
CA GLY A 164 29.23 -23.01 -6.15
C GLY A 164 28.13 -23.91 -6.72
N GLN A 165 28.18 -24.16 -8.02
CA GLN A 165 28.38 -25.48 -8.64
C GLN A 165 27.13 -26.37 -8.73
N TYR A 166 26.56 -26.39 -9.94
CA TYR A 166 25.67 -27.43 -10.47
C TYR A 166 26.52 -28.56 -11.09
N SER A 167 26.27 -29.81 -10.66
CA SER A 167 26.57 -31.10 -11.30
C SER A 167 25.97 -32.18 -10.40
N LYS A 168 25.23 -33.22 -10.80
CA LYS A 168 24.83 -33.82 -12.08
C LYS A 168 23.33 -34.12 -12.03
#